data_AF-A0A8J2FFK1-F1
#
_entry.id   AF-A0A8J2FFK1-F1
#
_cell.length_a   1.000
_cell.length_b   1.000
_cell.length_c   1.000
_cell.angle_alpha   90.00
_cell.angle_beta   90.00
_cell.angle_gamma   90.00
#
_symmetry.space_group_name_H-M   'P 1'
#
loop_
_entity.id
_entity.type
_entity.pdbx_description
1 polymer ?
#
loop_
_entity_poly.entity_id
_entity_poly.type
_entity_poly.pdbx_seq_one_letter_code
_entity_poly.pdbx_strand_id
1 'polypeptide(L)'
;MSAPVPATLSRGQKLVLGTKISRYLLARTFQRPIYAIKRNRVNFLMFASTVSVAAACWFSVRRISPGCVGLLINDGKAQPHVFDGGMLLITNPLRDSYVSMRLSPVLKRFIRTYKTVDGKDIEIHMRCALKIKLHWAPEIWQTFGRDFGRGFLEKEFDLDAKDVLKKYTFIELTHRRYADLQMQIIEELKERIGDACSFHHLELKDAHELEIEFRSPQF
;
A
#
# COMPACT_ATOMS: atom_id res chain seq x y z
N MET A 1 -21.23 71.44 76.93
CA MET A 1 -21.80 70.28 76.21
C MET A 1 -20.66 69.33 75.90
N SER A 2 -20.61 68.21 76.63
CA SER A 2 -19.51 67.24 76.69
C SER A 2 -19.67 66.13 75.66
N ALA A 3 -18.61 65.82 74.92
CA ALA A 3 -18.55 64.69 73.99
C ALA A 3 -18.48 63.34 74.75
N PRO A 4 -19.08 62.24 74.24
CA PRO A 4 -18.97 60.93 74.86
C PRO A 4 -17.66 60.22 74.51
N VAL A 5 -17.08 59.60 75.53
CA VAL A 5 -15.87 58.75 75.52
C VAL A 5 -16.17 57.40 74.84
N PRO A 6 -15.27 56.83 74.02
CA PRO A 6 -15.50 55.54 73.38
C PRO A 6 -15.31 54.36 74.35
N ALA A 7 -16.26 53.42 74.31
CA ALA A 7 -16.28 52.20 75.10
C ALA A 7 -15.12 51.25 74.76
N THR A 8 -14.33 50.91 75.77
CA THR A 8 -13.29 49.88 75.71
C THR A 8 -13.89 48.49 75.64
N LEU A 9 -13.71 47.83 74.50
CA LEU A 9 -14.06 46.43 74.25
C LEU A 9 -13.31 45.45 75.17
N SER A 10 -14.07 44.53 75.75
CA SER A 10 -13.63 43.51 76.72
C SER A 10 -12.60 42.51 76.17
N ARG A 11 -11.62 42.18 77.03
CA ARG A 11 -10.46 41.29 76.78
C ARG A 11 -10.86 39.86 76.36
N GLY A 12 -12.09 39.41 76.62
CA GLY A 12 -12.57 38.06 76.31
C GLY A 12 -12.93 37.82 74.84
N GLN A 13 -13.30 38.87 74.08
CA GLN A 13 -13.70 38.71 72.68
C GLN A 13 -12.52 38.58 71.70
N LYS A 14 -11.30 38.99 72.11
CA LYS A 14 -10.10 38.89 71.26
C LYS A 14 -9.57 37.45 71.10
N LEU A 15 -9.77 36.58 72.10
CA LEU A 15 -9.26 35.19 72.08
C LEU A 15 -10.10 34.24 71.19
N VAL A 16 -11.41 34.45 71.11
CA VAL A 16 -12.31 33.64 70.27
C VAL A 16 -12.18 33.99 68.78
N LEU A 17 -11.88 35.26 68.46
CA LEU A 17 -11.63 35.69 67.08
C LEU A 17 -10.27 35.16 66.55
N GLY A 18 -9.22 35.21 67.36
CA GLY A 18 -7.87 34.76 66.96
C GLY A 18 -7.78 33.26 66.64
N THR A 19 -8.53 32.42 67.37
CA THR A 19 -8.55 30.96 67.14
C THR A 19 -9.39 30.57 65.92
N LYS A 20 -10.48 31.28 65.62
CA LYS A 20 -11.27 31.06 64.39
C LYS A 20 -10.53 31.50 63.13
N ILE A 21 -9.82 32.64 63.17
CA ILE A 21 -9.03 33.14 62.04
C ILE A 21 -7.82 32.22 61.76
N SER A 22 -7.17 31.71 62.80
CA SER A 22 -6.06 30.75 62.68
C SER A 22 -6.47 29.43 62.03
N ARG A 23 -7.63 28.86 62.40
CA ARG A 23 -8.15 27.63 61.76
C ARG A 23 -8.57 27.84 60.30
N TYR A 24 -9.14 29.00 59.95
CA TYR A 24 -9.51 29.32 58.57
C TYR A 24 -8.29 29.57 57.67
N LEU A 25 -7.25 30.23 58.19
CA LEU A 25 -6.00 30.45 57.45
C LEU A 25 -5.24 29.14 57.24
N LEU A 26 -5.14 28.29 58.26
CA LEU A 26 -4.51 26.97 58.14
C LEU A 26 -5.26 26.04 57.17
N ALA A 27 -6.60 26.05 57.18
CA ALA A 27 -7.40 25.30 56.22
C ALA A 27 -7.19 25.82 54.78
N ARG A 28 -7.06 27.13 54.58
CA ARG A 28 -6.84 27.75 53.27
C ARG A 28 -5.43 27.52 52.74
N THR A 29 -4.42 27.44 53.60
CA THR A 29 -3.04 27.10 53.21
C THR A 29 -2.84 25.60 52.96
N PHE A 30 -3.57 24.71 53.64
CA PHE A 30 -3.52 23.26 53.37
C PHE A 30 -4.39 22.82 52.18
N GLN A 31 -5.49 23.51 51.89
CA GLN A 31 -6.34 23.20 50.72
C GLN A 31 -5.67 23.56 49.39
N ARG A 32 -4.96 24.69 49.30
CA ARG A 32 -4.29 25.15 48.07
C ARG A 32 -3.33 24.12 47.43
N PRO A 33 -2.42 23.44 48.15
CA PRO A 33 -1.55 22.43 47.55
C PRO A 33 -2.34 21.19 47.08
N ILE A 34 -3.37 20.76 47.82
CA ILE A 34 -4.17 19.58 47.45
C ILE A 34 -4.98 19.83 46.17
N TYR A 35 -5.59 21.02 46.03
CA TYR A 35 -6.29 21.40 44.81
C TYR A 35 -5.34 21.64 43.62
N ALA A 36 -4.14 22.18 43.84
CA ALA A 36 -3.12 22.33 42.80
C ALA A 36 -2.57 20.98 42.32
N ILE A 37 -2.32 20.04 43.24
CA ILE A 37 -1.90 18.66 42.91
C ILE A 37 -3.01 17.91 42.16
N LYS A 38 -4.28 18.03 42.58
CA LYS A 38 -5.43 17.46 41.84
C LYS A 38 -5.58 18.08 40.45
N ARG A 39 -5.44 19.40 40.30
CA ARG A 39 -5.53 20.11 39.01
C ARG A 39 -4.40 19.71 38.04
N ASN A 40 -3.17 19.57 38.53
CA ASN A 40 -2.04 19.10 37.72
C ASN A 40 -2.22 17.65 37.24
N ARG A 41 -2.80 16.77 38.07
CA ARG A 41 -3.14 15.41 37.65
C ARG A 41 -4.20 15.37 36.55
N VAL A 42 -5.23 16.20 36.64
CA VAL A 42 -6.27 16.29 35.60
C VAL A 42 -5.68 16.85 34.30
N ASN A 43 -4.85 17.88 34.36
CA ASN A 43 -4.17 18.43 33.18
C ASN A 43 -3.20 17.42 32.54
N PHE A 44 -2.43 16.69 33.35
CA PHE A 44 -1.54 15.63 32.86
C PHE A 44 -2.33 14.50 32.20
N LEU A 45 -3.44 14.08 32.80
CA LEU A 45 -4.29 13.02 32.26
C LEU A 45 -4.97 13.47 30.96
N MET A 46 -5.41 14.72 30.88
CA MET A 46 -5.91 15.30 29.62
C MET A 46 -4.83 15.39 28.55
N PHE A 47 -3.60 15.79 28.90
CA PHE A 47 -2.48 15.80 27.95
C PHE A 47 -2.17 14.38 27.45
N ALA A 48 -2.05 13.41 28.36
CA ALA A 48 -1.78 12.02 28.01
C ALA A 48 -2.89 11.42 27.13
N SER A 49 -4.17 11.70 27.43
CA SER A 49 -5.28 11.21 26.61
C SER A 49 -5.26 11.85 25.21
N THR A 50 -4.98 13.15 25.12
CA THR A 50 -4.92 13.86 23.83
C THR A 50 -3.77 13.35 22.96
N VAL A 51 -2.59 13.15 23.55
CA VAL A 51 -1.43 12.54 22.85
C VAL A 51 -1.74 11.12 22.41
N SER A 52 -2.44 10.33 23.24
CA SER A 52 -2.80 8.95 22.89
C SER A 52 -3.78 8.89 21.70
N VAL A 53 -4.79 9.77 21.69
CA VAL A 53 -5.74 9.86 20.57
C VAL A 53 -5.03 10.35 19.32
N ALA A 54 -4.17 11.36 19.42
CA ALA A 54 -3.39 11.85 18.29
C ALA A 54 -2.48 10.76 17.70
N ALA A 55 -1.82 9.97 18.56
CA ALA A 55 -1.02 8.83 18.13
C ALA A 55 -1.87 7.75 17.45
N ALA A 56 -3.06 7.43 17.99
CA ALA A 56 -3.98 6.48 17.38
C ALA A 56 -4.49 6.97 16.01
N CYS A 57 -4.72 8.27 15.84
CA CYS A 57 -5.09 8.86 14.54
C CYS A 57 -3.92 8.91 13.54
N TRP A 58 -2.67 8.90 14.02
CA TRP A 58 -1.47 8.91 13.19
C TRP A 58 -1.25 7.58 12.46
N PHE A 59 -1.75 6.48 13.01
CA PHE A 59 -1.62 5.15 12.42
C PHE A 59 -2.97 4.65 11.90
N SER A 60 -2.97 4.07 10.71
CA SER A 60 -4.12 3.38 10.14
C SER A 60 -3.81 1.90 10.04
N VAL A 61 -4.74 1.05 10.49
CA VAL A 61 -4.64 -0.40 10.34
C VAL A 61 -5.50 -0.81 9.16
N ARG A 62 -4.89 -1.52 8.21
CA ARG A 62 -5.58 -2.08 7.03
C ARG A 62 -5.45 -3.59 7.01
N ARG A 63 -6.52 -4.27 6.60
CA ARG A 63 -6.52 -5.72 6.40
C ARG A 63 -6.28 -6.05 4.93
N ILE A 64 -5.36 -6.97 4.67
CA ILE A 64 -5.06 -7.42 3.31
C ILE A 64 -6.10 -8.46 2.89
N SER A 65 -6.66 -8.28 1.69
CA SER A 65 -7.61 -9.23 1.12
C SER A 65 -6.96 -10.60 0.92
N PRO A 66 -7.66 -11.71 1.22
CA PRO A 66 -7.12 -13.04 0.96
C PRO A 66 -6.81 -13.23 -0.53
N GLY A 67 -5.71 -13.94 -0.84
CA GLY A 67 -5.24 -14.13 -2.22
C GLY A 67 -4.57 -12.90 -2.85
N CYS A 68 -4.30 -11.86 -2.06
CA CYS A 68 -3.52 -10.70 -2.44
C CYS A 68 -2.33 -10.51 -1.48
N VAL A 69 -1.33 -9.79 -1.97
CA VAL A 69 -0.17 -9.32 -1.23
C VAL A 69 -0.30 -7.84 -0.99
N GLY A 70 -0.07 -7.44 0.26
CA GLY A 70 0.11 -6.04 0.62
C GLY A 70 1.56 -5.63 0.43
N LEU A 71 1.77 -4.55 -0.32
CA LEU A 71 3.05 -3.87 -0.44
C LEU A 71 2.95 -2.49 0.20
N LEU A 72 3.95 -2.14 1.00
CA LEU A 72 4.17 -0.79 1.50
C LEU A 72 5.11 -0.04 0.57
N ILE A 73 4.69 1.12 0.12
CA ILE A 73 5.50 1.99 -0.73
C ILE A 73 5.83 3.25 0.06
N ASN A 74 7.11 3.47 0.27
CA ASN A 74 7.66 4.64 0.94
C ASN A 74 8.49 5.41 -0.08
N ASP A 75 8.15 6.68 -0.32
CA ASP A 75 8.85 7.55 -1.28
C ASP A 75 9.01 6.93 -2.69
N GLY A 76 7.98 6.19 -3.15
CA GLY A 76 7.97 5.54 -4.46
C GLY A 76 8.70 4.19 -4.55
N LYS A 77 9.35 3.74 -3.48
CA LYS A 77 10.01 2.42 -3.43
C LYS A 77 9.18 1.43 -2.62
N ALA A 78 8.97 0.23 -3.17
CA ALA A 78 8.34 -0.85 -2.42
C ALA A 78 9.31 -1.37 -1.35
N GLN A 79 8.84 -1.46 -0.11
CA GLN A 79 9.58 -2.07 0.97
C GLN A 79 9.74 -3.58 0.70
N PRO A 80 10.87 -4.18 1.11
CA PRO A 80 11.13 -5.60 0.88
C PRO A 80 10.22 -6.52 1.71
N HIS A 81 9.53 -5.98 2.72
CA HIS A 81 8.62 -6.76 3.54
C HIS A 81 7.30 -7.01 2.81
N VAL A 82 7.00 -8.28 2.60
CA VAL A 82 5.80 -8.76 1.92
C VAL A 82 4.79 -9.21 2.95
N PHE A 83 3.58 -8.66 2.88
CA PHE A 83 2.50 -9.05 3.77
C PHE A 83 1.51 -9.96 3.05
N ASP A 84 1.28 -11.14 3.60
CA ASP A 84 0.39 -12.14 3.01
C ASP A 84 -1.10 -11.85 3.31
N GLY A 85 -1.98 -12.52 2.58
CA GLY A 85 -3.42 -12.41 2.69
C GLY A 85 -3.90 -12.65 4.11
N GLY A 86 -4.71 -11.73 4.63
CA GLY A 86 -5.29 -11.81 5.97
C GLY A 86 -4.45 -11.17 7.08
N MET A 87 -3.20 -10.78 6.82
CA MET A 87 -2.40 -10.00 7.78
C MET A 87 -2.93 -8.57 7.93
N LEU A 88 -2.70 -8.00 9.12
CA LEU A 88 -2.96 -6.59 9.39
C LEU A 88 -1.70 -5.78 9.14
N LEU A 89 -1.88 -4.67 8.45
CA LEU A 89 -0.83 -3.79 7.98
C LEU A 89 -1.04 -2.43 8.64
N ILE A 90 -0.04 -1.99 9.39
CA ILE A 90 -0.04 -0.68 10.04
C ILE A 90 0.67 0.29 9.10
N THR A 91 -0.05 1.31 8.64
CA THR A 91 0.45 2.36 7.74
C THR A 91 0.34 3.71 8.39
N ASN A 92 1.30 4.59 8.14
CA ASN A 92 1.09 6.02 8.30
C ASN A 92 0.43 6.58 7.02
N PRO A 93 -0.84 7.04 7.05
CA PRO A 93 -1.54 7.51 5.85
C PRO A 93 -0.90 8.74 5.19
N LEU A 94 -0.04 9.49 5.90
CA LEU A 94 0.64 10.67 5.39
C LEU A 94 1.94 10.36 4.63
N ARG A 95 2.56 9.21 4.91
CA ARG A 95 3.86 8.83 4.37
C ARG A 95 3.80 7.60 3.48
N ASP A 96 3.08 6.59 3.94
CA ASP A 96 3.10 5.28 3.33
C ASP A 96 1.91 5.13 2.39
N SER A 97 2.18 4.74 1.15
CA SER A 97 1.14 4.30 0.23
C SER A 97 1.04 2.78 0.25
N TYR A 98 -0.20 2.29 0.29
CA TYR A 98 -0.50 0.87 0.30
C TYR A 98 -0.97 0.43 -1.08
N VAL A 99 -0.34 -0.61 -1.61
CA VAL A 99 -0.79 -1.28 -2.84
C VAL A 99 -1.06 -2.75 -2.55
N SER A 100 -2.25 -3.19 -2.97
CA SER A 100 -2.63 -4.60 -2.98
C SER A 100 -2.39 -5.18 -4.36
N MET A 101 -1.60 -6.24 -4.45
CA MET A 101 -1.32 -6.97 -5.67
C MET A 101 -1.90 -8.38 -5.58
N ARG A 102 -2.48 -8.88 -6.67
CA ARG A 102 -3.14 -10.20 -6.69
C ARG A 102 -2.09 -11.32 -6.83
N LEU A 103 -2.15 -12.33 -5.98
CA LEU A 103 -1.35 -13.56 -6.10
C LEU A 103 -2.02 -14.60 -6.99
N SER A 104 -3.35 -14.61 -7.04
CA SER A 104 -4.06 -15.55 -7.90
C SER A 104 -3.72 -15.29 -9.36
N PRO A 105 -3.62 -16.37 -10.17
CA PRO A 105 -3.27 -16.27 -11.58
C PRO A 105 -4.22 -15.32 -12.29
N VAL A 106 -3.67 -14.38 -13.04
CA VAL A 106 -4.44 -13.40 -13.80
C VAL A 106 -4.34 -13.74 -15.26
N LEU A 107 -5.48 -14.08 -15.85
CA LEU A 107 -5.58 -14.25 -17.29
C LEU A 107 -5.54 -12.87 -17.95
N LYS A 108 -4.53 -12.64 -18.77
CA LYS A 108 -4.33 -11.40 -19.53
C LYS A 108 -4.45 -11.70 -21.02
N ARG A 109 -5.16 -10.81 -21.71
CA ARG A 109 -5.23 -10.76 -23.17
C ARG A 109 -4.34 -9.62 -23.64
N PHE A 110 -3.47 -9.91 -24.59
CA PHE A 110 -2.58 -8.97 -25.21
C PHE A 110 -2.81 -9.00 -26.72
N ILE A 111 -3.08 -7.83 -27.28
CA ILE A 111 -3.36 -7.66 -28.70
C ILE A 111 -2.49 -6.52 -29.17
N ARG A 112 -1.62 -6.79 -30.14
CA ARG A 112 -0.72 -5.78 -30.71
C ARG A 112 -0.43 -6.07 -32.17
N THR A 113 -0.28 -5.00 -32.92
CA THR A 113 0.09 -5.04 -34.34
C THR A 113 1.60 -4.86 -34.49
N TYR A 114 2.20 -5.70 -35.31
CA TYR A 114 3.62 -5.75 -35.63
C TYR A 114 3.84 -5.65 -37.13
N LYS A 115 5.02 -5.19 -37.54
CA LYS A 115 5.43 -5.16 -38.95
C LYS A 115 6.29 -6.37 -39.27
N THR A 116 5.95 -7.06 -40.35
CA THR A 116 6.70 -8.19 -40.90
C THR A 116 7.87 -7.71 -41.79
N VAL A 117 8.71 -8.64 -42.25
CA VAL A 117 9.83 -8.35 -43.18
C VAL A 117 9.37 -7.61 -44.43
N ASP A 118 8.22 -8.01 -44.98
CA ASP A 118 7.62 -7.44 -46.19
C ASP A 118 6.85 -6.13 -45.92
N GLY A 119 6.97 -5.56 -44.70
CA GLY A 119 6.40 -4.27 -44.34
C GLY A 119 4.88 -4.28 -44.14
N LYS A 120 4.27 -5.46 -44.07
CA LYS A 120 2.84 -5.63 -43.81
C LYS A 120 2.58 -5.72 -42.31
N ASP A 121 1.38 -5.31 -41.93
CA ASP A 121 0.95 -5.32 -40.54
C ASP A 121 0.29 -6.67 -40.20
N ILE A 122 0.71 -7.27 -39.09
CA ILE A 122 0.14 -8.49 -38.53
C ILE A 122 -0.25 -8.27 -37.08
N GLU A 123 -1.40 -8.78 -36.68
CA GLU A 123 -1.90 -8.67 -35.31
C GLU A 123 -1.64 -9.98 -34.56
N ILE A 124 -0.95 -9.91 -33.42
CA ILE A 124 -0.82 -11.03 -32.50
C ILE A 124 -1.93 -10.92 -31.46
N HIS A 125 -2.72 -11.97 -31.32
CA HIS A 125 -3.62 -12.18 -30.19
C HIS A 125 -2.98 -13.22 -29.28
N MET A 126 -2.60 -12.79 -28.08
CA MET A 126 -2.06 -13.68 -27.07
C MET A 126 -2.94 -13.68 -25.84
N ARG A 127 -3.14 -14.86 -25.28
CA ARG A 127 -3.79 -15.09 -24.01
C ARG A 127 -2.83 -15.88 -23.12
N CYS A 128 -2.59 -15.40 -21.91
CA CYS A 128 -1.73 -16.08 -20.96
C CYS A 128 -2.22 -15.88 -19.52
N ALA A 129 -2.04 -16.88 -18.67
CA ALA A 129 -2.26 -16.78 -17.23
C ALA A 129 -0.94 -16.64 -16.48
N LEU A 130 -0.71 -15.47 -15.90
CA LEU A 130 0.50 -15.15 -15.16
C LEU A 130 0.23 -15.15 -13.67
N LYS A 131 1.15 -15.74 -12.91
CA LYS A 131 1.12 -15.79 -11.44
C LYS A 131 2.44 -15.26 -10.89
N ILE A 132 2.38 -14.57 -9.76
CA ILE A 132 3.56 -14.00 -9.09
C ILE A 132 4.06 -14.94 -8.00
N LYS A 133 5.39 -15.05 -7.87
CA LYS A 133 6.03 -15.61 -6.67
C LYS A 133 6.00 -14.59 -5.53
N LEU A 134 5.42 -14.99 -4.39
CA LEU A 134 5.17 -14.14 -3.21
C LEU A 134 6.38 -13.28 -2.81
N HIS A 135 7.56 -13.90 -2.68
CA HIS A 135 8.78 -13.23 -2.21
C HIS A 135 9.29 -12.12 -3.14
N TRP A 136 8.99 -12.22 -4.44
CA TRP A 136 9.45 -11.29 -5.46
C TRP A 136 8.43 -10.21 -5.81
N ALA A 137 7.29 -10.19 -5.11
CA ALA A 137 6.22 -9.21 -5.32
C ALA A 137 6.68 -7.74 -5.29
N PRO A 138 7.58 -7.30 -4.37
CA PRO A 138 8.04 -5.91 -4.35
C PRO A 138 8.83 -5.53 -5.61
N GLU A 139 9.70 -6.42 -6.08
CA GLU A 139 10.53 -6.20 -7.26
C GLU A 139 9.69 -6.21 -8.54
N ILE A 140 8.81 -7.19 -8.69
CA ILE A 140 7.85 -7.28 -9.81
C ILE A 140 7.00 -6.01 -9.88
N TRP A 141 6.54 -5.49 -8.74
CA TRP A 141 5.79 -4.24 -8.71
C TRP A 141 6.63 -3.03 -9.11
N GLN A 142 7.91 -2.96 -8.71
CA GLN A 142 8.80 -1.87 -9.13
C GLN A 142 9.06 -1.91 -10.64
N THR A 143 9.23 -3.10 -11.21
CA THR A 143 9.54 -3.27 -12.64
C THR A 143 8.31 -3.08 -13.53
N PHE A 144 7.18 -3.69 -13.18
CA PHE A 144 6.00 -3.77 -14.05
C PHE A 144 4.80 -2.97 -13.55
N GLY A 145 4.85 -2.44 -12.33
CA GLY A 145 3.78 -1.66 -11.72
C GLY A 145 2.66 -2.52 -11.12
N ARG A 146 1.54 -1.86 -10.83
CA ARG A 146 0.35 -2.48 -10.21
C ARG A 146 -0.26 -3.58 -11.08
N ASP A 147 -0.30 -3.37 -12.38
CA ASP A 147 -0.78 -4.34 -13.38
C ASP A 147 0.39 -5.11 -13.98
N PHE A 148 1.11 -5.86 -13.13
CA PHE A 148 2.32 -6.58 -13.50
C PHE A 148 2.16 -7.39 -14.79
N GLY A 149 1.04 -8.09 -14.96
CA GLY A 149 0.81 -8.92 -16.14
C GLY A 149 0.72 -8.12 -17.43
N ARG A 150 0.18 -6.90 -17.41
CA ARG A 150 0.16 -6.04 -18.60
C ARG A 150 1.53 -5.41 -18.84
N GLY A 151 2.16 -4.89 -17.77
CA GLY A 151 3.49 -4.28 -17.85
C GLY A 151 4.55 -5.27 -18.34
N PHE A 152 4.48 -6.52 -17.93
CA PHE A 152 5.35 -7.60 -18.40
C PHE A 152 5.21 -7.82 -19.91
N LEU A 153 3.97 -7.96 -20.40
CA LEU A 153 3.73 -8.20 -21.83
C LEU A 153 4.10 -7.01 -22.71
N GLU A 154 3.90 -5.79 -22.23
CA GLU A 154 4.27 -4.58 -22.96
C GLU A 154 5.78 -4.31 -22.99
N LYS A 155 6.54 -4.78 -21.99
CA LYS A 155 7.99 -4.54 -21.90
C LYS A 155 8.83 -5.68 -22.46
N GLU A 156 8.52 -6.92 -22.09
CA GLU A 156 9.32 -8.09 -22.44
C GLU A 156 8.79 -8.73 -23.72
N PHE A 157 7.53 -9.17 -23.71
CA PHE A 157 6.96 -9.87 -24.86
C PHE A 157 6.90 -9.00 -26.13
N ASP A 158 6.65 -7.69 -25.99
CA ASP A 158 6.66 -6.78 -27.15
C ASP A 158 8.02 -6.72 -27.85
N LEU A 159 9.12 -6.86 -27.11
CA LEU A 159 10.48 -6.91 -27.68
C LEU A 159 10.71 -8.25 -28.37
N ASP A 160 10.41 -9.36 -27.70
CA ASP A 160 10.59 -10.71 -28.25
C ASP A 160 9.76 -10.92 -29.51
N ALA A 161 8.49 -10.50 -29.49
CA ALA A 161 7.60 -10.59 -30.63
C ALA A 161 8.13 -9.79 -31.83
N LYS A 162 8.65 -8.56 -31.60
CA LYS A 162 9.26 -7.76 -32.66
C LYS A 162 10.47 -8.46 -33.27
N ASP A 163 11.32 -9.05 -32.46
CA ASP A 163 12.57 -9.66 -32.92
C ASP A 163 12.35 -10.97 -33.66
N VAL A 164 11.33 -11.75 -33.29
CA VAL A 164 10.93 -12.97 -34.00
C VAL A 164 10.21 -12.61 -35.30
N LEU A 165 9.18 -11.76 -35.26
CA LEU A 165 8.33 -11.49 -36.42
C LEU A 165 9.03 -10.74 -37.56
N LYS A 166 10.07 -9.95 -37.25
CA LYS A 166 10.91 -9.29 -38.25
C LYS A 166 11.72 -10.25 -39.12
N LYS A 167 11.69 -11.56 -38.89
CA LYS A 167 12.38 -12.57 -39.70
C LYS A 167 11.47 -13.22 -40.74
N TYR A 168 10.16 -13.07 -40.60
CA TYR A 168 9.16 -13.77 -41.41
C TYR A 168 8.30 -12.82 -42.24
N THR A 169 7.76 -13.35 -43.33
CA THR A 169 6.82 -12.62 -44.20
C THR A 169 5.38 -12.79 -43.72
N PHE A 170 4.50 -11.88 -44.12
CA PHE A 170 3.08 -11.96 -43.78
C PHE A 170 2.40 -13.26 -44.25
N ILE A 171 2.80 -13.77 -45.42
CA ILE A 171 2.20 -14.99 -46.00
C ILE A 171 2.56 -16.21 -45.16
N GLU A 172 3.80 -16.31 -44.70
CA GLU A 172 4.25 -17.40 -43.83
C GLU A 172 3.48 -17.44 -42.51
N LEU A 173 3.19 -16.26 -41.94
CA LEU A 173 2.54 -16.13 -40.63
C LEU A 173 1.01 -16.30 -40.67
N THR A 174 0.36 -16.14 -41.83
CA THR A 174 -1.12 -16.17 -41.93
C THR A 174 -1.67 -17.30 -42.79
N HIS A 175 -0.92 -17.80 -43.77
CA HIS A 175 -1.45 -18.75 -44.74
C HIS A 175 -1.32 -20.19 -44.24
N ARG A 176 -2.43 -20.96 -44.28
CA ARG A 176 -2.49 -22.37 -43.85
C ARG A 176 -1.45 -23.31 -44.47
N ARG A 177 -0.88 -22.96 -45.64
CA ARG A 177 0.17 -23.76 -46.29
C ARG A 177 1.45 -23.83 -45.44
N TYR A 178 1.66 -22.86 -44.57
CA TYR A 178 2.81 -22.74 -43.69
C TYR A 178 2.44 -23.05 -42.22
N ALA A 179 1.39 -23.86 -41.99
CA ALA A 179 0.94 -24.19 -40.63
C ALA A 179 2.07 -24.77 -39.75
N ASP A 180 2.93 -25.63 -40.31
CA ASP A 180 4.06 -26.21 -39.58
C ASP A 180 5.08 -25.14 -39.16
N LEU A 181 5.36 -24.18 -40.03
CA LEU A 181 6.24 -23.05 -39.73
C LEU A 181 5.61 -22.13 -38.68
N GLN A 182 4.30 -21.87 -38.76
CA GLN A 182 3.57 -21.08 -37.76
C GLN A 182 3.64 -21.73 -36.37
N MET A 183 3.49 -23.05 -36.28
CA MET A 183 3.64 -23.77 -35.02
C MET A 183 5.05 -23.62 -34.45
N GLN A 184 6.10 -23.75 -35.27
CA GLN A 184 7.48 -23.54 -34.84
C GLN A 184 7.72 -22.12 -34.32
N ILE A 185 7.18 -21.11 -34.99
CA ILE A 185 7.30 -19.70 -34.56
C ILE A 185 6.54 -19.47 -33.25
N ILE A 186 5.35 -20.06 -33.11
CA ILE A 186 4.59 -20.00 -31.86
C ILE A 186 5.38 -20.66 -30.73
N GLU A 187 5.96 -21.84 -30.96
CA GLU A 187 6.82 -22.53 -29.98
C GLU A 187 8.02 -21.69 -29.59
N GLU A 188 8.73 -21.06 -30.54
CA GLU A 188 9.84 -20.14 -30.24
C GLU A 188 9.37 -18.97 -29.36
N LEU A 189 8.21 -18.37 -29.65
CA LEU A 189 7.64 -17.30 -28.81
C LEU A 189 7.27 -17.81 -27.42
N LYS A 190 6.73 -19.03 -27.31
CA LYS A 190 6.38 -19.64 -26.02
C LYS A 190 7.62 -19.89 -25.17
N GLU A 191 8.71 -20.37 -25.77
CA GLU A 191 9.99 -20.57 -25.10
C GLU A 191 10.55 -19.24 -24.57
N ARG A 192 10.62 -18.21 -25.42
CA ARG A 192 11.10 -16.87 -25.00
C ARG A 192 10.28 -16.27 -23.86
N ILE A 193 8.95 -16.39 -23.92
CA ILE A 193 8.08 -15.94 -22.82
C ILE A 193 8.34 -16.74 -21.55
N GLY A 194 8.54 -18.06 -21.67
CA GLY A 194 8.89 -18.94 -20.55
C GLY A 194 10.20 -18.54 -19.87
N ASP A 195 11.22 -18.22 -20.66
CA ASP A 195 12.51 -17.74 -20.18
C ASP A 195 12.38 -16.38 -19.50
N ALA A 196 11.67 -15.44 -20.12
CA ALA A 196 11.39 -14.12 -19.55
C ALA A 196 10.59 -14.23 -18.23
N CYS A 197 9.60 -15.12 -18.17
CA CYS A 197 8.84 -15.37 -16.94
C CYS A 197 9.76 -15.91 -15.83
N SER A 198 10.63 -16.85 -16.17
CA SER A 198 11.57 -17.46 -15.22
C SER A 198 12.55 -16.42 -14.66
N PHE A 199 13.08 -15.57 -15.53
CA PHE A 199 13.97 -14.46 -15.18
C PHE A 199 13.29 -13.46 -14.24
N HIS A 200 12.06 -13.06 -14.54
CA HIS A 200 11.28 -12.10 -13.73
C HIS A 200 10.49 -12.73 -12.59
N HIS A 201 10.77 -14.00 -12.25
CA HIS A 201 10.12 -14.73 -11.15
C HIS A 201 8.60 -14.82 -11.25
N LEU A 202 8.08 -14.84 -12.47
CA LEU A 202 6.69 -15.12 -12.81
C LEU A 202 6.50 -16.61 -13.10
N GLU A 203 5.33 -17.13 -12.78
CA GLU A 203 4.90 -18.49 -13.08
C GLU A 203 3.82 -18.45 -14.16
N LEU A 204 4.05 -19.17 -15.26
CA LEU A 204 3.01 -19.52 -16.22
C LEU A 204 2.24 -20.70 -15.65
N LYS A 205 0.96 -20.51 -15.38
CA LYS A 205 0.18 -21.50 -14.61
C LYS A 205 -0.09 -22.77 -15.41
N ASP A 206 -0.35 -22.63 -16.72
CA ASP A 206 -0.64 -23.73 -17.63
C ASP A 206 -0.08 -23.42 -19.03
N ALA A 207 0.81 -24.26 -19.55
CA ALA A 207 1.37 -24.11 -20.91
C ALA A 207 0.28 -24.23 -22.00
N HIS A 208 -0.83 -24.90 -21.68
CA HIS A 208 -2.01 -25.00 -22.53
C HIS A 208 -2.89 -23.73 -22.53
N GLU A 209 -2.80 -22.89 -21.49
CA GLU A 209 -3.52 -21.61 -21.45
C GLU A 209 -2.77 -20.49 -22.20
N LEU A 210 -1.54 -20.77 -22.66
CA LEU A 210 -0.78 -19.88 -23.54
C LEU A 210 -1.23 -20.11 -24.99
N GLU A 211 -2.17 -19.29 -25.42
CA GLU A 211 -2.69 -19.27 -26.79
C GLU A 211 -2.08 -18.06 -27.50
N ILE A 212 -1.46 -18.31 -28.66
CA ILE A 212 -0.93 -17.27 -29.55
C ILE A 212 -1.55 -17.51 -30.92
N GLU A 213 -2.22 -16.50 -31.45
CA GLU A 213 -2.82 -16.51 -32.77
C GLU A 213 -2.32 -15.32 -33.58
N PHE A 214 -1.97 -15.57 -34.85
CA PHE A 214 -1.67 -14.53 -35.82
C PHE A 214 -2.93 -14.20 -36.62
N ARG A 215 -3.27 -12.92 -36.70
CA ARG A 215 -4.43 -12.42 -37.44
C ARG A 215 -4.04 -11.28 -38.37
N SER A 216 -4.79 -11.14 -39.46
CA SER A 216 -4.72 -9.94 -40.29
C SER A 216 -5.49 -8.83 -39.57
N PRO A 217 -4.94 -7.60 -39.44
CA PRO A 217 -5.59 -6.50 -38.73
C PRO A 217 -6.89 -5.99 -39.38
N GLN A 218 -7.28 -6.54 -40.53
CA GLN A 218 -8.47 -6.14 -41.30
C GLN A 218 -9.68 -7.08 -41.12
N PHE A 219 -9.62 -8.07 -40.22
CA PHE A 219 -10.72 -8.99 -39.92
C PHE A 219 -10.96 -9.15 -38.41
#